data_AF-A0A2V5P9K9-F1
#
_entry.id   AF-A0A2V5P9K9-F1
#
_cell.length_a   1.000
_cell.length_b   1.000
_cell.length_c   1.000
_cell.angle_alpha   90.00
_cell.angle_beta   90.00
_cell.angle_gamma   90.00
#
_symmetry.space_group_name_H-M   'P 1'
#
loop_
_entity.id
_entity.type
_entity.pdbx_description
1 polymer ?
#
loop_
_entity_poly.entity_id
_entity_poly.type
_entity_poly.pdbx_seq_one_letter_code
_entity_poly.pdbx_strand_id
1 'polypeptide(L)'
;MNRNTPKNFIVRNVFLCAAAILITSCGTATFTKTGSDATIESLRNFELAFIDEFAVPGKKFNAAAFNAKVNEGNAKFQQAIADEKFTARRPVLVDLKGQFDADAAHLRSKASRGKITPALATEMKKDVNKIYDHALGRQT
;
A
#
# COMPACT_ATOMS: atom_id res chain seq x y z
N MET A 1 48.28 -16.61 21.85
CA MET A 1 47.53 -15.43 22.35
C MET A 1 46.83 -14.82 21.14
N ASN A 2 45.51 -14.64 21.03
CA ASN A 2 44.47 -14.42 22.04
C ASN A 2 43.07 -14.62 21.40
N ARG A 3 42.21 -15.35 22.14
CA ARG A 3 40.73 -15.33 22.22
C ARG A 3 39.81 -15.57 21.01
N ASN A 4 39.23 -16.79 21.06
CA ASN A 4 37.90 -17.20 20.65
C ASN A 4 36.82 -16.10 20.81
N THR A 5 36.01 -15.91 19.77
CA THR A 5 34.72 -15.21 19.84
C THR A 5 33.60 -16.22 19.59
N PRO A 6 32.78 -16.59 20.58
CA PRO A 6 31.50 -17.23 20.34
C PRO A 6 30.42 -16.14 20.22
N LYS A 7 29.66 -16.12 19.13
CA LYS A 7 28.42 -15.35 19.05
C LYS A 7 27.23 -16.31 19.03
N ASN A 8 26.81 -16.62 20.25
CA ASN A 8 25.48 -16.98 20.71
C ASN A 8 24.41 -17.12 19.61
N PHE A 9 24.01 -18.37 19.36
CA PHE A 9 22.68 -18.71 18.88
C PHE A 9 21.68 -18.29 19.95
N ILE A 10 20.94 -17.20 19.70
CA ILE A 10 19.81 -16.83 20.54
C ILE A 10 18.59 -17.64 20.09
N VAL A 11 18.06 -18.36 21.08
CA VAL A 11 16.97 -19.29 21.06
C VAL A 11 15.65 -18.53 21.29
N ARG A 12 14.58 -18.96 20.60
CA ARG A 12 13.14 -18.80 20.90
C ARG A 12 12.56 -17.39 21.08
N ASN A 13 11.52 -17.10 20.27
CA ASN A 13 10.26 -16.67 20.86
C ASN A 13 9.08 -17.23 20.04
N VAL A 14 8.51 -18.34 20.53
CA VAL A 14 7.21 -18.85 20.08
C VAL A 14 6.16 -18.03 20.82
N PHE A 15 5.44 -17.16 20.11
CA PHE A 15 4.30 -16.45 20.67
C PHE A 15 3.02 -17.09 20.14
N LEU A 16 2.51 -18.06 20.88
CA LEU A 16 1.14 -18.56 20.76
C LEU A 16 0.21 -17.54 21.41
N CYS A 17 -0.54 -16.78 20.61
CA CYS A 17 -1.69 -16.03 21.11
C CYS A 17 -2.98 -16.65 20.56
N ALA A 18 -3.49 -17.65 21.28
CA ALA A 18 -4.89 -18.04 21.19
C ALA A 18 -5.72 -17.02 21.95
N ALA A 19 -6.38 -16.10 21.25
CA ALA A 19 -7.39 -15.22 21.83
C ALA A 19 -8.77 -15.71 21.40
N ALA A 20 -9.41 -16.50 22.27
CA ALA A 20 -10.85 -16.73 22.20
C ALA A 20 -11.54 -15.47 22.76
N ILE A 21 -12.31 -14.77 21.93
CA ILE A 21 -13.12 -13.64 22.38
C ILE A 21 -14.59 -13.95 22.06
N LEU A 22 -15.33 -14.29 23.11
CA LEU A 22 -16.79 -14.26 23.13
C LEU A 22 -17.24 -12.79 23.07
N ILE A 23 -18.00 -12.40 22.06
CA ILE A 23 -18.58 -11.06 22.01
C ILE A 23 -20.08 -11.18 22.29
N THR A 24 -20.43 -10.87 23.53
CA THR A 24 -21.80 -10.58 23.97
C THR A 24 -22.17 -9.17 23.49
N SER A 25 -23.39 -9.04 22.96
CA SER A 25 -23.97 -7.87 22.33
C SER A 25 -24.04 -6.62 23.21
N CYS A 26 -23.68 -5.46 22.66
CA CYS A 26 -24.40 -4.18 22.80
C CYS A 26 -23.85 -3.15 21.78
N GLY A 27 -24.66 -2.81 20.78
CA GLY A 27 -24.59 -1.57 19.99
C GLY A 27 -23.24 -0.93 19.68
N THR A 28 -22.37 -1.58 18.92
CA THR A 28 -21.24 -0.95 18.24
C THR A 28 -21.21 -1.48 16.81
N ALA A 29 -21.26 -0.58 15.82
CA ALA A 29 -21.14 -0.94 14.42
C ALA A 29 -19.95 -1.90 14.25
N THR A 30 -20.23 -3.12 13.79
CA THR A 30 -19.22 -4.15 13.59
C THR A 30 -18.28 -3.65 12.49
N PHE A 31 -17.20 -2.98 12.86
CA PHE A 31 -16.08 -2.72 11.95
C PHE A 31 -15.49 -4.10 11.66
N THR A 32 -15.99 -4.73 10.61
CA THR A 32 -15.54 -6.04 10.18
C THR A 32 -14.25 -5.88 9.39
N LYS A 33 -13.40 -6.91 9.39
CA LYS A 33 -12.24 -7.02 8.51
C LYS A 33 -12.60 -6.68 7.05
N THR A 34 -13.84 -7.01 6.63
CA THR A 34 -14.42 -6.66 5.33
C THR A 34 -14.37 -5.16 5.01
N GLY A 35 -14.57 -4.27 5.98
CA GLY A 35 -14.51 -2.82 5.75
C GLY A 35 -13.07 -2.30 5.53
N SER A 36 -12.10 -2.84 6.26
CA SER A 36 -10.68 -2.54 6.05
C SER A 36 -10.20 -3.07 4.69
N ASP A 37 -10.57 -4.30 4.33
CA ASP A 37 -10.24 -4.89 3.05
C ASP A 37 -10.87 -4.10 1.88
N ALA A 38 -12.13 -3.64 2.03
CA ALA A 38 -12.77 -2.77 1.03
C ALA A 38 -12.06 -1.41 0.88
N THR A 39 -11.53 -0.87 1.97
CA THR A 39 -10.74 0.38 1.95
C THR A 39 -9.43 0.18 1.18
N ILE A 40 -8.72 -0.92 1.44
CA ILE A 40 -7.48 -1.28 0.73
C ILE A 40 -7.77 -1.48 -0.78
N GLU A 41 -8.88 -2.12 -1.13
CA GLU A 41 -9.29 -2.26 -2.54
C GLU A 41 -9.64 -0.93 -3.21
N SER A 42 -10.29 -0.02 -2.48
CA SER A 42 -10.55 1.33 -3.01
C SER A 42 -9.25 2.09 -3.30
N LEU A 43 -8.22 1.92 -2.48
CA LEU A 43 -6.90 2.51 -2.70
C LEU A 43 -6.20 1.88 -3.92
N ARG A 44 -6.27 0.55 -4.07
CA ARG A 44 -5.78 -0.17 -5.26
C ARG A 44 -6.37 0.39 -6.54
N ASN A 45 -7.69 0.49 -6.58
CA ASN A 45 -8.41 0.96 -7.77
C ASN A 45 -8.06 2.41 -8.10
N PHE A 46 -7.88 3.25 -7.08
CA PHE A 46 -7.42 4.62 -7.27
C PHE A 46 -6.03 4.67 -7.90
N GLU A 47 -5.09 3.87 -7.40
CA GLU A 47 -3.71 3.86 -7.88
C GLU A 47 -3.59 3.28 -9.31
N LEU A 48 -4.38 2.24 -9.62
CA LEU A 48 -4.48 1.73 -10.99
C LEU A 48 -5.01 2.79 -11.96
N ALA A 49 -6.07 3.52 -11.58
CA ALA A 49 -6.62 4.60 -12.38
C ALA A 49 -5.62 5.77 -12.54
N PHE A 50 -4.84 6.07 -11.49
CA PHE A 50 -3.76 7.06 -11.55
C PHE A 50 -2.69 6.66 -12.58
N ILE A 51 -2.28 5.38 -12.60
CA ILE A 51 -1.35 4.87 -13.61
C ILE A 51 -1.96 4.96 -15.01
N ASP A 52 -3.21 4.54 -15.20
CA ASP A 52 -3.88 4.63 -16.51
C ASP A 52 -4.00 6.08 -17.01
N GLU A 53 -4.15 7.06 -16.12
CA GLU A 53 -4.24 8.46 -16.48
C GLU A 53 -2.89 9.08 -16.88
N PHE A 54 -1.81 8.72 -16.18
CA PHE A 54 -0.52 9.42 -16.27
C PHE A 54 0.62 8.61 -16.89
N ALA A 55 0.47 7.30 -17.04
CA ALA A 55 1.40 6.41 -17.75
C ALA A 55 0.98 6.16 -19.20
N VAL A 56 0.44 7.18 -19.88
CA VAL A 56 0.04 7.11 -21.29
C VAL A 56 1.19 7.54 -22.22
N PRO A 57 1.68 6.65 -23.11
CA PRO A 57 2.72 7.00 -24.08
C PRO A 57 2.28 8.13 -25.02
N GLY A 58 3.19 9.05 -25.34
CA GLY A 58 2.91 10.17 -26.25
C GLY A 58 1.99 11.27 -25.71
N LYS A 59 1.34 11.08 -24.56
CA LYS A 59 0.54 12.11 -23.89
C LYS A 59 1.45 13.20 -23.34
N LYS A 60 1.15 14.47 -23.63
CA LYS A 60 1.87 15.61 -23.05
C LYS A 60 1.68 15.61 -21.53
N PHE A 61 2.79 15.66 -20.80
CA PHE A 61 2.73 15.67 -19.34
C PHE A 61 2.13 16.99 -18.82
N ASN A 62 1.05 16.88 -18.04
CA ASN A 62 0.43 18.00 -17.34
C ASN A 62 0.76 17.90 -15.85
N ALA A 63 1.76 18.69 -15.41
CA ALA A 63 2.22 18.67 -14.03
C ALA A 63 1.15 19.14 -13.02
N ALA A 64 0.27 20.07 -13.40
CA ALA A 64 -0.77 20.57 -12.52
C ALA A 64 -1.83 19.50 -12.23
N ALA A 65 -2.33 18.83 -13.29
CA ALA A 65 -3.27 17.72 -13.15
C ALA A 65 -2.64 16.55 -12.37
N PHE A 66 -1.37 16.23 -12.66
CA PHE A 66 -0.62 15.21 -11.94
C PHE A 66 -0.53 15.50 -10.44
N ASN A 67 -0.12 16.72 -10.07
CA ASN A 67 0.00 17.12 -8.67
C ASN A 67 -1.35 17.11 -7.96
N ALA A 68 -2.42 17.55 -8.63
CA ALA A 68 -3.77 17.51 -8.07
C ALA A 68 -4.19 16.06 -7.75
N LYS A 69 -3.93 15.12 -8.67
CA LYS A 69 -4.25 13.70 -8.45
C LYS A 69 -3.37 13.06 -7.36
N VAL A 70 -2.09 13.43 -7.28
CA VAL A 70 -1.21 13.00 -6.17
C VAL A 70 -1.74 13.50 -4.81
N ASN A 71 -2.18 14.76 -4.73
CA ASN A 71 -2.75 15.31 -3.51
C ASN A 71 -4.06 14.61 -3.13
N GLU A 72 -4.92 14.29 -4.10
CA GLU A 72 -6.12 13.50 -3.88
C GLU A 72 -5.79 12.12 -3.31
N GLY A 73 -4.80 11.42 -3.89
CA GLY A 73 -4.33 10.13 -3.38
C GLY A 73 -3.81 10.23 -1.96
N ASN A 74 -2.95 11.22 -1.68
CA ASN A 74 -2.43 11.47 -0.34
C ASN A 74 -3.53 11.68 0.70
N ALA A 75 -4.56 12.46 0.36
CA ALA A 75 -5.71 12.66 1.23
C ALA A 75 -6.48 11.34 1.48
N LYS A 76 -6.69 10.52 0.44
CA LYS A 76 -7.34 9.21 0.58
C LYS A 76 -6.55 8.26 1.50
N PHE A 77 -5.23 8.17 1.34
CA PHE A 77 -4.40 7.34 2.21
C PHE A 77 -4.39 7.84 3.64
N GLN A 78 -4.26 9.16 3.86
CA GLN A 78 -4.31 9.75 5.20
C GLN A 78 -5.65 9.48 5.88
N GLN A 79 -6.76 9.63 5.16
CA GLN A 79 -8.10 9.32 5.67
C GLN A 79 -8.20 7.83 6.03
N ALA A 80 -7.76 6.92 5.15
CA ALA A 80 -7.78 5.49 5.42
C ALA A 80 -6.97 5.12 6.68
N ILE A 81 -5.78 5.70 6.85
CA ILE A 81 -4.93 5.51 8.03
C ILE A 81 -5.62 6.02 9.31
N ALA A 82 -6.26 7.20 9.25
CA ALA A 82 -6.95 7.81 10.38
C ALA A 82 -8.21 7.03 10.79
N ASP A 83 -8.96 6.54 9.80
CA ASP A 83 -10.21 5.82 10.03
C ASP A 83 -10.00 4.37 10.45
N GLU A 84 -8.84 3.79 10.14
CA GLU A 84 -8.54 2.39 10.41
C GLU A 84 -8.65 2.06 11.92
N LYS A 85 -9.53 1.10 12.22
CA LYS A 85 -9.83 0.63 13.57
C LYS A 85 -8.99 -0.61 13.93
N PHE A 86 -8.53 -1.37 12.95
CA PHE A 86 -7.61 -2.49 13.13
C PHE A 86 -6.18 -1.96 13.24
N THR A 87 -5.66 -1.87 14.47
CA THR A 87 -4.30 -1.38 14.74
C THR A 87 -3.23 -2.11 13.95
N ALA A 88 -3.38 -3.41 13.74
CA ALA A 88 -2.48 -4.23 12.92
C ALA A 88 -2.48 -3.88 11.42
N ARG A 89 -3.53 -3.21 10.91
CA ARG A 89 -3.64 -2.77 9.51
C ARG A 89 -3.05 -1.39 9.26
N ARG A 90 -2.88 -0.56 10.29
CA ARG A 90 -2.32 0.79 10.12
C ARG A 90 -0.91 0.80 9.52
N PRO A 91 0.04 -0.05 9.95
CA PRO A 91 1.36 -0.12 9.32
C PRO A 91 1.26 -0.49 7.83
N VAL A 92 0.36 -1.41 7.47
CA VAL A 92 0.12 -1.79 6.06
C VAL A 92 -0.36 -0.59 5.24
N LEU A 93 -1.29 0.21 5.76
CA LEU A 93 -1.76 1.42 5.06
C LEU A 93 -0.66 2.49 4.93
N VAL A 94 0.21 2.62 5.92
CA VAL A 94 1.38 3.51 5.86
C VAL A 94 2.35 3.04 4.78
N ASP A 95 2.62 1.74 4.71
CA ASP A 95 3.48 1.15 3.67
C ASP A 95 2.90 1.34 2.27
N LEU A 96 1.59 1.11 2.09
CA LEU A 96 0.90 1.35 0.82
C LEU A 96 0.96 2.83 0.40
N LYS A 97 0.83 3.76 1.35
CA LYS A 97 1.04 5.19 1.06
C LYS A 97 2.47 5.44 0.56
N GLY A 98 3.47 4.85 1.23
CA GLY A 98 4.87 4.96 0.81
C GLY A 98 5.10 4.43 -0.61
N GLN A 99 4.43 3.33 -0.97
CA GLN A 99 4.45 2.78 -2.33
C GLN A 99 3.84 3.76 -3.33
N PHE A 100 2.67 4.32 -3.04
CA PHE A 100 2.03 5.32 -3.90
C PHE A 100 2.93 6.55 -4.13
N ASP A 101 3.58 7.06 -3.07
CA ASP A 101 4.52 8.18 -3.19
C ASP A 101 5.70 7.85 -4.12
N ALA A 102 6.24 6.62 -4.01
CA ALA A 102 7.32 6.14 -4.86
C ALA A 102 6.89 6.00 -6.32
N ASP A 103 5.71 5.44 -6.57
CA ASP A 103 5.16 5.27 -7.91
C ASP A 103 4.82 6.61 -8.56
N ALA A 104 4.27 7.57 -7.80
CA ALA A 104 4.07 8.93 -8.26
C ALA A 104 5.40 9.62 -8.61
N ALA A 105 6.43 9.49 -7.77
CA ALA A 105 7.75 10.07 -8.05
C ALA A 105 8.39 9.45 -9.30
N HIS A 106 8.30 8.14 -9.44
CA HIS A 106 8.80 7.41 -10.61
C HIS A 106 8.08 7.86 -11.89
N LEU A 107 6.75 7.91 -11.85
CA LEU A 107 5.94 8.28 -13.00
C LEU A 107 6.18 9.73 -13.42
N ARG A 108 6.26 10.67 -12.46
CA ARG A 108 6.63 12.07 -12.73
C ARG A 108 7.98 12.16 -13.44
N SER A 109 8.98 11.42 -12.96
CA SER A 109 10.31 11.40 -13.55
C SER A 109 10.29 10.88 -14.99
N LYS A 110 9.50 9.86 -15.29
CA LYS A 110 9.39 9.31 -16.65
C LYS A 110 8.59 10.24 -17.57
N ALA A 111 7.45 10.74 -17.10
CA ALA A 111 6.54 11.60 -17.87
C ALA A 111 7.19 12.93 -18.24
N SER A 112 7.88 13.58 -17.31
CA SER A 112 8.60 14.84 -17.57
C SER A 112 9.71 14.73 -18.61
N ARG A 113 10.24 13.51 -18.82
CA ARG A 113 11.29 13.22 -19.83
C ARG A 113 10.72 12.61 -21.12
N GLY A 114 9.40 12.47 -21.24
CA GLY A 114 8.76 11.79 -22.37
C GLY A 114 9.11 10.30 -22.47
N LYS A 115 9.49 9.65 -21.35
CA LYS A 115 9.97 8.26 -21.29
C LYS A 115 8.91 7.28 -20.78
N ILE A 116 7.63 7.58 -21.04
CA ILE A 116 6.52 6.68 -20.74
C ILE A 116 6.42 5.65 -21.86
N THR A 117 6.46 4.37 -21.50
CA THR A 117 6.31 3.25 -22.43
C THR A 117 5.10 2.40 -22.03
N PRO A 118 4.48 1.65 -22.96
CA PRO A 118 3.44 0.69 -22.61
C PRO A 118 3.92 -0.33 -21.57
N ALA A 119 5.16 -0.81 -21.71
CA ALA A 119 5.78 -1.75 -20.77
C ALA A 119 5.87 -1.17 -19.34
N LEU A 120 6.20 0.12 -19.19
CA LEU A 120 6.22 0.77 -17.88
C LEU A 120 4.83 0.73 -17.22
N ALA A 121 3.78 1.11 -17.95
CA ALA A 121 2.42 1.10 -17.41
C ALA A 121 1.97 -0.31 -17.00
N THR A 122 2.30 -1.32 -17.83
CA THR A 122 2.00 -2.72 -17.53
C THR A 122 2.72 -3.22 -16.28
N GLU A 123 4.03 -2.98 -16.17
CA GLU A 123 4.79 -3.45 -14.99
C GLU A 123 4.35 -2.72 -13.72
N MET A 124 4.12 -1.41 -13.76
CA MET A 124 3.62 -0.68 -12.59
C MET A 124 2.26 -1.22 -12.10
N LYS A 125 1.32 -1.49 -13.01
CA LYS A 125 0.01 -2.07 -12.64
C LYS A 125 0.15 -3.47 -12.05
N LYS A 126 1.08 -4.27 -12.57
CA LYS A 126 1.38 -5.60 -12.04
C LYS A 126 1.97 -5.52 -10.64
N ASP A 127 2.89 -4.60 -10.40
CA ASP A 127 3.49 -4.37 -9.08
C ASP A 127 2.45 -3.88 -8.08
N VAL A 128 1.61 -2.90 -8.46
CA VAL A 128 0.45 -2.46 -7.65
C VAL A 128 -0.43 -3.65 -7.30
N ASN A 129 -0.85 -4.44 -8.28
CA ASN A 129 -1.71 -5.61 -8.01
C ASN A 129 -1.08 -6.56 -7.00
N LYS A 130 0.20 -6.92 -7.18
CA LYS A 130 0.93 -7.81 -6.28
C LYS A 130 1.01 -7.26 -4.85
N ILE A 131 1.34 -5.98 -4.70
CA ILE A 131 1.49 -5.33 -3.39
C ILE A 131 0.14 -5.30 -2.65
N TYR A 132 -0.94 -4.95 -3.34
CA TYR A 132 -2.27 -4.89 -2.73
C TYR A 132 -2.85 -6.28 -2.45
N ASP A 133 -2.61 -7.27 -3.32
CA ASP A 133 -3.01 -8.65 -3.03
C ASP A 133 -2.28 -9.20 -1.80
N HIS A 134 -1.00 -8.91 -1.63
CA HIS A 134 -0.25 -9.23 -0.41
C HIS A 134 -0.83 -8.48 0.81
N ALA A 135 -1.13 -7.18 0.68
CA ALA A 135 -1.76 -6.41 1.75
C ALA A 135 -3.13 -6.99 2.15
N LEU A 136 -3.89 -7.56 1.21
CA LEU A 136 -5.17 -8.22 1.47
C LEU A 136 -5.01 -9.66 1.99
N GLY A 137 -3.80 -10.22 2.00
CA GLY A 137 -3.54 -11.60 2.38
C GLY A 137 -4.02 -12.62 1.34
N ARG A 138 -4.10 -12.22 0.08
CA ARG A 138 -4.37 -13.11 -1.06
C ARG A 138 -3.05 -13.73 -1.51
N GLN A 139 -3.08 -15.00 -1.88
CA GLN A 139 -1.89 -15.68 -2.42
C GLN A 139 -1.53 -15.03 -3.77
N THR A 140 -0.30 -14.54 -3.87
CA THR A 140 0.31 -13.98 -5.09
C THR A 140 1.10 -15.04 -5.84
#